data_AF-A0A971G106-F1
#
_entry.id   AF-A0A971G106-F1
#
_cell.length_a   1.000
_cell.length_b   1.000
_cell.length_c   1.000
_cell.angle_alpha   90.00
_cell.angle_beta   90.00
_cell.angle_gamma   90.00
#
_symmetry.space_group_name_H-M   'P 1'
#
loop_
_entity.id
_entity.type
_entity.pdbx_description
1 polymer ?
#
loop_
_entity_poly.entity_id
_entity_poly.type
_entity_poly.pdbx_seq_one_letter_code
_entity_poly.pdbx_strand_id
1 'polypeptide(L)'
;PPYTKTFTYDRIVNFAGFVMYDPATETEVPLANLAGRLASVLVYDDPAGRVMPEDKGPLRFFVADAATVDPVVMSPGGDSVAGVNELNVVGPATQMALNAGDDQTASAGTAVPVAPSVRITDAGDNPVPGVHVTFAVASGGGSVTGAAAVTDAKGIAAVGAWTLGGAPGTNTLTATAAGLAGSPVTFTATGDAGILAVRLHGVPIRSYSLAELQALTPFAGFAGYRNNQGAITGPAAVTGVKVTDIVGDALGAPLAEDGSVDVVAGGDKPTTRNFTHDRLVNFTDFVMYDATTNTVVALGDLTGPLACILIYDDPGGQIMPADRGPLRFILADALDENAVMFPANEAVSNVVALDVLTPATQMALYEGNDQTASAGTAVPVAPSVRVTDAGDNPVPGVHVTFAVASGGGSVAGADAVSDASGIAAVGAWTLGATPGENTLTATVAGLTGSPVTFTATGDAGILTVKDEGVAVRSYSLAELQALPPFTGIAGFRKSTGTIIGPEAVTGAKVTDIVADALG
;
A
#
# COMPACT_ATOMS: atom_id res chain seq x y z
N PRO A 1 15.96 31.07 -23.87
CA PRO A 1 14.79 30.16 -23.72
C PRO A 1 13.51 30.99 -23.86
N PRO A 2 12.45 30.47 -24.51
CA PRO A 2 11.15 31.12 -24.47
C PRO A 2 10.71 31.25 -23.01
N TYR A 3 10.15 32.41 -22.64
CA TYR A 3 9.61 32.66 -21.31
C TYR A 3 8.27 33.37 -21.44
N THR A 4 7.33 33.02 -20.57
CA THR A 4 6.01 33.64 -20.53
C THR A 4 5.99 34.74 -19.48
N LYS A 5 5.34 35.85 -19.78
CA LYS A 5 5.11 36.93 -18.82
C LYS A 5 3.63 37.27 -18.77
N THR A 6 3.05 37.20 -17.58
CA THR A 6 1.63 37.41 -17.36
C THR A 6 1.41 38.83 -16.84
N PHE A 7 0.52 39.57 -17.50
CA PHE A 7 0.05 40.87 -17.04
C PHE A 7 -1.44 40.77 -16.74
N THR A 8 -1.88 41.34 -15.62
CA THR A 8 -3.32 41.42 -15.32
C THR A 8 -3.96 42.48 -16.22
N TYR A 9 -5.29 42.38 -16.41
CA TYR A 9 -6.06 43.42 -17.10
C TYR A 9 -5.78 44.81 -16.53
N ASP A 10 -5.71 44.93 -15.20
CA ASP A 10 -5.43 46.19 -14.51
C ASP A 10 -4.02 46.72 -14.78
N ARG A 11 -2.99 45.85 -14.89
CA ARG A 11 -1.66 46.29 -15.32
C ARG A 11 -1.67 46.76 -16.78
N ILE A 12 -2.37 46.09 -17.69
CA ILE A 12 -2.38 46.46 -19.12
C ILE A 12 -3.19 47.72 -19.39
N VAL A 13 -4.36 47.87 -18.75
CA VAL A 13 -5.34 48.91 -19.08
C VAL A 13 -5.22 50.12 -18.16
N ASN A 14 -4.96 49.89 -16.88
CA ASN A 14 -4.83 50.95 -15.88
C ASN A 14 -3.38 51.22 -15.48
N PHE A 15 -2.42 50.52 -16.12
CA PHE A 15 -0.98 50.70 -15.95
C PHE A 15 -0.49 50.49 -14.51
N ALA A 16 -1.25 49.73 -13.71
CA ALA A 16 -0.98 49.50 -12.31
C ALA A 16 0.40 48.85 -12.09
N GLY A 17 1.22 49.48 -11.24
CA GLY A 17 2.55 48.98 -10.90
C GLY A 17 3.56 48.98 -12.04
N PHE A 18 3.30 49.65 -13.16
CA PHE A 18 4.36 49.98 -14.12
C PHE A 18 5.15 51.21 -13.64
N VAL A 19 6.47 51.15 -13.78
CA VAL A 19 7.36 52.26 -13.41
C VAL A 19 7.92 52.89 -14.69
N MET A 20 7.73 54.20 -14.80
CA MET A 20 8.14 55.02 -15.95
C MET A 20 9.25 55.98 -15.54
N TYR A 21 10.22 56.22 -16.42
CA TYR A 21 11.36 57.11 -16.18
C TYR A 21 11.51 58.14 -17.27
N ASP A 22 11.92 59.35 -16.88
CA ASP A 22 12.39 60.36 -17.80
C ASP A 22 13.78 59.93 -18.33
N PRO A 23 13.97 59.74 -19.65
CA PRO A 23 15.24 59.28 -20.21
C PRO A 23 16.36 60.32 -20.14
N ALA A 24 16.06 61.61 -19.94
CA ALA A 24 17.05 62.65 -19.80
C ALA A 24 17.59 62.76 -18.36
N THR A 25 16.75 62.53 -17.36
CA THR A 25 17.11 62.69 -15.94
C THR A 25 17.24 61.37 -15.18
N GLU A 26 16.78 60.26 -15.76
CA GLU A 26 16.69 58.92 -15.15
C GLU A 26 15.86 58.89 -13.86
N THR A 27 14.98 59.87 -13.64
CA THR A 27 14.10 59.92 -12.47
C THR A 27 12.73 59.33 -12.77
N GLU A 28 12.14 58.65 -11.78
CA GLU A 28 10.80 58.08 -11.89
C GLU A 28 9.75 59.17 -12.13
N VAL A 29 8.87 58.94 -13.10
CA VAL A 29 7.76 59.81 -13.46
C VAL A 29 6.48 59.20 -12.89
N PRO A 30 5.80 59.89 -11.95
CA PRO A 30 4.52 59.41 -11.42
C PRO A 30 3.48 59.23 -12.53
N LEU A 31 2.85 58.05 -12.59
CA LEU A 31 1.79 57.71 -13.55
C LEU A 31 0.66 58.75 -13.62
N ALA A 32 0.32 59.39 -12.50
CA ALA A 32 -0.70 60.45 -12.44
C ALA A 32 -0.38 61.65 -13.35
N ASN A 33 0.90 61.88 -13.64
CA ASN A 33 1.35 62.96 -14.52
C ASN A 33 1.29 62.57 -16.01
N LEU A 34 0.91 61.31 -16.32
CA LEU A 34 0.88 60.73 -17.67
C LEU A 34 -0.54 60.32 -18.12
N ALA A 35 -1.57 60.65 -17.33
CA ALA A 35 -2.91 60.05 -17.34
C ALA A 35 -3.77 60.23 -18.63
N GLY A 36 -3.27 60.89 -19.67
CA GLY A 36 -4.05 61.18 -20.89
C GLY A 36 -3.67 60.38 -22.14
N ARG A 37 -2.59 59.59 -22.14
CA ARG A 37 -1.93 59.16 -23.40
C ARG A 37 -1.21 57.81 -23.35
N LEU A 38 -1.28 57.08 -22.24
CA LEU A 38 -0.62 55.79 -22.10
C LEU A 38 -1.40 54.68 -22.82
N ALA A 39 -0.69 53.80 -23.52
CA ALA A 39 -1.23 52.58 -24.10
C ALA A 39 -0.19 51.46 -24.00
N SER A 40 -0.63 50.24 -23.66
CA SER A 40 0.18 49.04 -23.86
C SER A 40 0.21 48.71 -25.36
N VAL A 41 1.40 48.59 -25.93
CA VAL A 41 1.61 48.44 -27.36
C VAL A 41 2.63 47.34 -27.67
N LEU A 42 2.41 46.65 -28.78
CA LEU A 42 3.43 45.82 -29.43
C LEU A 42 4.15 46.67 -30.47
N VAL A 43 5.40 47.01 -30.19
CA VAL A 43 6.22 47.86 -31.05
C VAL A 43 6.93 47.00 -32.09
N TYR A 44 6.79 47.38 -33.36
CA TYR A 44 7.38 46.70 -34.52
C TYR A 44 8.42 47.56 -35.27
N ASP A 45 8.45 48.89 -35.06
CA ASP A 45 9.35 49.82 -35.77
C ASP A 45 9.88 50.91 -34.82
N ASP A 46 11.17 51.24 -34.92
CA ASP A 46 11.77 52.44 -34.31
C ASP A 46 11.84 53.53 -35.40
N PRO A 47 11.26 54.73 -35.21
CA PRO A 47 11.34 55.83 -36.18
C PRO A 47 12.78 56.20 -36.62
N ALA A 48 13.80 55.78 -35.88
CA ALA A 48 15.21 55.97 -36.22
C ALA A 48 15.80 54.90 -37.18
N GLY A 49 15.01 53.93 -37.68
CA GLY A 49 15.46 52.91 -38.63
C GLY A 49 16.51 51.94 -38.07
N ARG A 50 16.63 51.86 -36.74
CA ARG A 50 17.47 50.85 -36.09
C ARG A 50 16.75 49.51 -36.16
N VAL A 51 17.12 48.71 -37.16
CA VAL A 51 16.70 47.31 -37.22
C VAL A 51 17.12 46.66 -35.90
N MET A 52 16.13 46.22 -35.12
CA MET A 52 16.38 45.51 -33.87
C MET A 52 17.26 44.27 -34.16
N PRO A 53 18.18 43.89 -33.26
CA PRO A 53 19.03 42.72 -33.47
C PRO A 53 18.19 41.49 -33.86
N GLU A 54 18.56 40.81 -34.96
CA GLU A 54 17.80 39.66 -35.51
C GLU A 54 17.57 38.54 -34.47
N ASP A 55 18.43 38.44 -33.45
CA ASP A 55 18.37 37.47 -32.37
C ASP A 55 17.26 37.73 -31.33
N LYS A 56 16.55 38.86 -31.41
CA LYS A 56 15.51 39.26 -30.43
C LYS A 56 14.09 39.32 -30.99
N GLY A 57 13.86 38.95 -32.26
CA GLY A 57 12.53 38.92 -32.88
C GLY A 57 11.90 40.29 -33.16
N PRO A 58 10.82 40.36 -33.98
CA PRO A 58 10.33 41.62 -34.54
C PRO A 58 9.43 42.44 -33.60
N LEU A 59 8.90 41.86 -32.51
CA LEU A 59 7.93 42.53 -31.64
C LEU A 59 8.41 42.62 -30.19
N ARG A 60 8.12 43.76 -29.56
CA ARG A 60 8.32 43.98 -28.12
C ARG A 60 7.07 44.56 -27.47
N PHE A 61 6.77 44.13 -26.25
CA PHE A 61 5.71 44.71 -25.43
C PHE A 61 6.24 45.89 -24.60
N PHE A 62 5.59 47.04 -24.72
CA PHE A 62 5.86 48.28 -23.98
C PHE A 62 4.58 48.97 -23.53
N VAL A 63 4.70 49.88 -22.56
CA VAL A 63 3.73 50.96 -22.35
C VAL A 63 4.30 52.21 -23.01
N ALA A 64 3.57 52.80 -23.95
CA ALA A 64 3.97 54.00 -24.67
C ALA A 64 3.06 55.18 -24.32
N ASP A 65 3.65 56.37 -24.29
CA ASP A 65 2.94 57.65 -24.26
C ASP A 65 2.83 58.20 -25.69
N ALA A 66 1.62 58.53 -26.14
CA ALA A 66 1.36 59.11 -27.46
C ALA A 66 1.75 60.61 -27.60
N ALA A 67 2.77 61.11 -26.88
CA ALA A 67 3.15 62.53 -26.81
C ALA A 67 4.18 63.05 -27.81
N THR A 68 3.88 64.22 -28.41
CA THR A 68 4.66 64.88 -29.45
C THR A 68 5.80 65.77 -28.93
N VAL A 69 6.18 65.71 -27.64
CA VAL A 69 7.20 66.63 -27.12
C VAL A 69 8.31 66.01 -26.27
N ASP A 70 8.10 64.94 -25.47
CA ASP A 70 9.22 64.28 -24.76
C ASP A 70 9.02 62.75 -24.63
N PRO A 71 10.04 61.92 -24.92
CA PRO A 71 9.95 60.46 -24.76
C PRO A 71 10.06 60.09 -23.27
N VAL A 72 9.23 59.15 -22.80
CA VAL A 72 9.36 58.51 -21.47
C VAL A 72 9.65 57.03 -21.70
N VAL A 73 10.56 56.45 -20.90
CA VAL A 73 10.96 55.04 -21.06
C VAL A 73 10.51 54.18 -19.88
N MET A 74 10.03 52.99 -20.19
CA MET A 74 9.68 51.98 -19.19
C MET A 74 10.95 51.41 -18.54
N SER A 75 10.88 51.08 -17.24
CA SER A 75 12.00 50.47 -16.51
C SER A 75 12.63 49.27 -17.25
N PRO A 76 13.95 49.26 -17.52
CA PRO A 76 14.60 48.14 -18.19
C PRO A 76 14.61 46.87 -17.32
N GLY A 77 14.27 45.73 -17.92
CA GLY A 77 14.58 44.39 -17.37
C GLY A 77 13.54 43.76 -16.44
N GLY A 78 12.55 44.51 -15.95
CA GLY A 78 11.50 44.00 -15.06
C GLY A 78 10.16 43.76 -15.75
N ASP A 79 9.75 44.64 -16.67
CA ASP A 79 8.38 44.70 -17.21
C ASP A 79 8.26 44.68 -18.75
N SER A 80 9.34 44.93 -19.49
CA SER A 80 9.36 44.73 -20.96
C SER A 80 9.46 43.25 -21.37
N VAL A 81 8.91 42.87 -22.52
CA VAL A 81 9.11 41.54 -23.16
C VAL A 81 9.70 41.75 -24.55
N ALA A 82 10.79 41.06 -24.87
CA ALA A 82 11.43 41.09 -26.19
C ALA A 82 11.21 39.76 -26.92
N GLY A 83 10.96 39.83 -28.23
CA GLY A 83 10.73 38.65 -29.07
C GLY A 83 9.34 38.05 -28.90
N VAL A 84 8.33 38.91 -28.74
CA VAL A 84 6.94 38.49 -28.58
C VAL A 84 6.47 37.84 -29.89
N ASN A 85 6.19 36.55 -29.87
CA ASN A 85 5.65 35.81 -31.00
C ASN A 85 4.18 35.40 -30.79
N GLU A 86 3.69 35.41 -29.55
CA GLU A 86 2.32 35.03 -29.17
C GLU A 86 1.78 35.96 -28.08
N LEU A 87 0.50 36.32 -28.16
CA LEU A 87 -0.24 37.03 -27.12
C LEU A 87 -1.47 36.19 -26.76
N ASN A 88 -1.43 35.56 -25.59
CA ASN A 88 -2.56 34.78 -25.08
C ASN A 88 -3.38 35.61 -24.10
N VAL A 89 -4.64 35.87 -24.42
CA VAL A 89 -5.59 36.55 -23.52
C VAL A 89 -6.43 35.48 -22.87
N VAL A 90 -6.24 35.31 -21.56
CA VAL A 90 -7.04 34.41 -20.75
C VAL A 90 -7.89 35.22 -19.79
N GLY A 91 -9.20 35.07 -19.89
CA GLY A 91 -10.15 35.58 -18.90
C GLY A 91 -10.06 34.81 -17.59
N PRO A 92 -10.79 35.25 -16.55
CA PRO A 92 -10.93 34.45 -15.34
C PRO A 92 -11.50 33.07 -15.68
N ALA A 93 -11.06 32.03 -14.97
CA ALA A 93 -11.65 30.70 -15.11
C ALA A 93 -13.15 30.76 -14.81
N THR A 94 -13.96 30.15 -15.67
CA THR A 94 -15.43 30.12 -15.50
C THR A 94 -16.02 28.73 -15.64
N GLN A 95 -15.37 27.83 -16.39
CA GLN A 95 -15.89 26.51 -16.70
C GLN A 95 -14.86 25.43 -16.34
N MET A 96 -15.37 24.29 -15.87
CA MET A 96 -14.61 23.07 -15.67
C MET A 96 -15.36 21.92 -16.34
N ALA A 97 -14.66 21.13 -17.14
CA ALA A 97 -15.21 19.99 -17.85
C ALA A 97 -14.31 18.77 -17.72
N LEU A 98 -14.91 17.59 -17.93
CA LEU A 98 -14.17 16.33 -18.04
C LEU A 98 -13.21 16.38 -19.23
N ASN A 99 -11.96 15.93 -19.02
CA ASN A 99 -10.95 15.86 -20.07
C ASN A 99 -10.62 14.41 -20.45
N ALA A 100 -10.36 13.53 -19.48
CA ALA A 100 -10.07 12.11 -19.72
C ALA A 100 -10.22 11.27 -18.44
N GLY A 101 -10.26 9.94 -18.60
CA GLY A 101 -10.22 8.97 -17.51
C GLY A 101 -11.56 8.65 -16.86
N ASP A 102 -12.66 8.77 -17.60
CA ASP A 102 -14.00 8.38 -17.16
C ASP A 102 -14.40 6.99 -17.66
N ASP A 103 -15.45 6.42 -17.05
CA ASP A 103 -16.07 5.15 -17.43
C ASP A 103 -15.07 3.98 -17.61
N GLN A 104 -14.12 3.87 -16.69
CA GLN A 104 -13.05 2.88 -16.78
C GLN A 104 -13.39 1.56 -16.10
N THR A 105 -12.72 0.49 -16.51
CA THR A 105 -12.73 -0.81 -15.83
C THR A 105 -11.31 -1.17 -15.39
N ALA A 106 -11.17 -1.62 -14.16
CA ALA A 106 -9.91 -2.16 -13.62
C ALA A 106 -10.23 -3.22 -12.56
N SER A 107 -9.25 -4.03 -12.18
CA SER A 107 -9.43 -4.96 -11.06
C SER A 107 -9.69 -4.21 -9.76
N ALA A 108 -10.56 -4.76 -8.92
CA ALA A 108 -10.75 -4.24 -7.57
C ALA A 108 -9.40 -4.17 -6.82
N GLY A 109 -9.09 -3.01 -6.23
CA GLY A 109 -7.82 -2.75 -5.55
C GLY A 109 -6.65 -2.27 -6.43
N THR A 110 -6.82 -2.14 -7.75
CA THR A 110 -5.76 -1.67 -8.67
C THR A 110 -6.05 -0.28 -9.25
N ALA A 111 -5.03 0.34 -9.85
CA ALA A 111 -5.15 1.65 -10.48
C ALA A 111 -5.86 1.58 -11.84
N VAL A 112 -6.69 2.57 -12.14
CA VAL A 112 -7.31 2.70 -13.46
C VAL A 112 -6.25 2.99 -14.54
N PRO A 113 -6.44 2.52 -15.79
CA PRO A 113 -5.43 2.66 -16.85
C PRO A 113 -5.12 4.10 -17.27
N VAL A 114 -6.11 4.99 -17.21
CA VAL A 114 -5.99 6.41 -17.61
C VAL A 114 -6.25 7.28 -16.39
N ALA A 115 -5.27 8.10 -16.00
CA ALA A 115 -5.46 9.03 -14.88
C ALA A 115 -6.61 10.03 -15.17
N PRO A 116 -7.62 10.12 -14.28
CA PRO A 116 -8.67 11.13 -14.39
C PRO A 116 -8.14 12.56 -14.49
N SER A 117 -8.72 13.35 -15.39
CA SER A 117 -8.32 14.74 -15.60
C SER A 117 -9.50 15.63 -16.00
N VAL A 118 -9.41 16.90 -15.65
CA VAL A 118 -10.35 17.96 -16.03
C VAL A 118 -9.64 19.04 -16.84
N ARG A 119 -10.39 19.75 -17.69
CA ARG A 119 -9.96 20.94 -18.42
C ARG A 119 -10.72 22.15 -17.90
N ILE A 120 -10.00 23.23 -17.61
CA ILE A 120 -10.54 24.49 -17.11
C ILE A 120 -10.36 25.58 -18.16
N THR A 121 -11.44 26.30 -18.44
CA THR A 121 -11.48 27.36 -19.44
C THR A 121 -12.16 28.64 -18.95
N ASP A 122 -11.86 29.74 -19.61
CA ASP A 122 -12.55 31.02 -19.44
C ASP A 122 -13.88 31.04 -20.23
N ALA A 123 -14.58 32.18 -20.21
CA ALA A 123 -15.87 32.32 -20.91
C ALA A 123 -15.75 32.22 -22.45
N GLY A 124 -14.54 32.33 -23.00
CA GLY A 124 -14.23 32.21 -24.42
C GLY A 124 -13.66 30.85 -24.82
N ASP A 125 -13.72 29.83 -23.94
CA ASP A 125 -13.12 28.50 -24.12
C ASP A 125 -11.57 28.47 -24.21
N ASN A 126 -10.91 29.56 -23.77
CA ASN A 126 -9.45 29.58 -23.68
C ASN A 126 -8.98 28.81 -22.43
N PRO A 127 -7.92 27.99 -22.52
CA PRO A 127 -7.42 27.22 -21.39
C PRO A 127 -6.79 28.11 -20.31
N VAL A 128 -7.18 27.93 -19.05
CA VAL A 128 -6.68 28.74 -17.93
C VAL A 128 -5.66 27.96 -17.08
N PRO A 129 -4.35 28.31 -17.14
CA PRO A 129 -3.32 27.71 -16.28
C PRO A 129 -3.39 28.23 -14.83
N GLY A 130 -2.83 27.47 -13.89
CA GLY A 130 -2.65 27.91 -12.50
C GLY A 130 -3.87 27.76 -11.59
N VAL A 131 -4.94 27.10 -12.04
CA VAL A 131 -6.16 26.88 -11.25
C VAL A 131 -6.01 25.63 -10.39
N HIS A 132 -6.27 25.75 -9.09
CA HIS A 132 -6.23 24.62 -8.15
C HIS A 132 -7.48 23.74 -8.29
N VAL A 133 -7.26 22.43 -8.43
CA VAL A 133 -8.29 21.39 -8.50
C VAL A 133 -8.01 20.37 -7.40
N THR A 134 -9.05 20.02 -6.64
CA THR A 134 -8.97 18.97 -5.62
C THR A 134 -9.76 17.74 -6.08
N PHE A 135 -9.07 16.61 -6.16
CA PHE A 135 -9.64 15.30 -6.43
C PHE A 135 -9.90 14.55 -5.12
N ALA A 136 -11.06 13.93 -4.99
CA ALA A 136 -11.44 13.15 -3.82
C ALA A 136 -12.26 11.93 -4.21
N VAL A 137 -11.91 10.77 -3.63
CA VAL A 137 -12.70 9.53 -3.78
C VAL A 137 -14.06 9.74 -3.12
N ALA A 138 -15.13 9.62 -3.90
CA ALA A 138 -16.50 9.83 -3.42
C ALA A 138 -17.18 8.52 -3.01
N SER A 139 -16.90 7.41 -3.69
CA SER A 139 -17.39 6.07 -3.31
C SER A 139 -16.44 4.95 -3.73
N GLY A 140 -16.61 3.76 -3.13
CA GLY A 140 -15.87 2.54 -3.48
C GLY A 140 -14.69 2.22 -2.55
N GLY A 141 -14.15 3.20 -1.82
CA GLY A 141 -13.14 2.96 -0.77
C GLY A 141 -11.69 2.86 -1.26
N GLY A 142 -11.41 3.32 -2.49
CA GLY A 142 -10.08 3.40 -3.09
C GLY A 142 -9.23 4.59 -2.63
N SER A 143 -8.14 4.90 -3.35
CA SER A 143 -7.20 5.98 -3.03
C SER A 143 -6.74 6.76 -4.27
N VAL A 144 -6.21 7.96 -4.05
CA VAL A 144 -5.71 8.85 -5.13
C VAL A 144 -4.35 9.43 -4.74
N THR A 145 -3.42 9.49 -5.68
CA THR A 145 -2.15 10.22 -5.54
C THR A 145 -2.21 11.54 -6.31
N GLY A 146 -1.57 12.59 -5.81
CA GLY A 146 -1.67 13.92 -6.44
C GLY A 146 -3.08 14.52 -6.36
N ALA A 147 -3.78 14.30 -5.24
CA ALA A 147 -5.15 14.77 -5.02
C ALA A 147 -5.32 16.30 -5.22
N ALA A 148 -4.27 17.08 -4.93
CA ALA A 148 -4.22 18.50 -5.24
C ALA A 148 -3.43 18.70 -6.54
N ALA A 149 -4.10 19.13 -7.59
CA ALA A 149 -3.51 19.41 -8.90
C ALA A 149 -3.68 20.90 -9.25
N VAL A 150 -2.81 21.39 -10.12
CA VAL A 150 -2.88 22.74 -10.68
C VAL A 150 -2.90 22.64 -12.19
N THR A 151 -3.77 23.40 -12.86
CA THR A 151 -3.87 23.34 -14.31
C THR A 151 -2.59 23.80 -15.01
N ASP A 152 -2.17 23.04 -16.02
CA ASP A 152 -1.02 23.36 -16.86
C ASP A 152 -1.33 24.44 -17.92
N ALA A 153 -0.38 24.71 -18.83
CA ALA A 153 -0.56 25.68 -19.92
C ALA A 153 -1.72 25.36 -20.88
N LYS A 154 -2.21 24.11 -20.90
CA LYS A 154 -3.38 23.67 -21.67
C LYS A 154 -4.67 23.67 -20.84
N GLY A 155 -4.62 24.18 -19.60
CA GLY A 155 -5.75 24.23 -18.69
C GLY A 155 -6.11 22.86 -18.10
N ILE A 156 -5.21 21.87 -18.17
CA ILE A 156 -5.48 20.49 -17.73
C ILE A 156 -4.93 20.27 -16.33
N ALA A 157 -5.76 19.75 -15.44
CA ALA A 157 -5.36 19.23 -14.14
C ALA A 157 -5.69 17.73 -14.08
N ALA A 158 -4.72 16.90 -13.72
CA ALA A 158 -4.85 15.45 -13.63
C ALA A 158 -4.35 14.94 -12.27
N VAL A 159 -4.94 13.85 -11.80
CA VAL A 159 -4.37 13.09 -10.67
C VAL A 159 -3.10 12.35 -11.09
N GLY A 160 -2.29 11.93 -10.12
CA GLY A 160 -1.17 11.03 -10.38
C GLY A 160 -1.66 9.63 -10.74
N ALA A 161 -2.47 9.03 -9.87
CA ALA A 161 -3.13 7.75 -10.07
C ALA A 161 -4.42 7.67 -9.24
N TRP A 162 -5.40 6.92 -9.73
CA TRP A 162 -6.62 6.57 -8.98
C TRP A 162 -6.72 5.05 -8.85
N THR A 163 -6.61 4.55 -7.63
CA THR A 163 -6.73 3.13 -7.26
C THR A 163 -8.15 2.84 -6.76
N LEU A 164 -8.80 1.83 -7.34
CA LEU A 164 -10.15 1.41 -6.95
C LEU A 164 -10.16 0.74 -5.59
N GLY A 165 -11.32 0.71 -4.93
CA GLY A 165 -11.48 -0.06 -3.70
C GLY A 165 -11.30 -1.56 -3.91
N GLY A 166 -10.94 -2.28 -2.84
CA GLY A 166 -10.68 -3.72 -2.88
C GLY A 166 -11.91 -4.61 -3.09
N ALA A 167 -13.12 -4.04 -3.07
CA ALA A 167 -14.35 -4.75 -3.40
C ALA A 167 -14.79 -4.43 -4.84
N PRO A 168 -15.30 -5.43 -5.58
CA PRO A 168 -15.82 -5.19 -6.91
C PRO A 168 -17.07 -4.29 -6.90
N GLY A 169 -17.28 -3.57 -7.99
CA GLY A 169 -18.41 -2.66 -8.17
C GLY A 169 -18.01 -1.23 -8.53
N THR A 170 -19.00 -0.35 -8.55
CA THR A 170 -18.82 1.04 -8.97
C THR A 170 -18.05 1.87 -7.95
N ASN A 171 -17.01 2.53 -8.42
CA ASN A 171 -16.18 3.50 -7.72
C ASN A 171 -16.39 4.88 -8.34
N THR A 172 -16.33 5.93 -7.53
CA THR A 172 -16.44 7.31 -8.04
C THR A 172 -15.35 8.22 -7.47
N LEU A 173 -14.84 9.12 -8.31
CA LEU A 173 -13.88 10.17 -7.97
C LEU A 173 -14.49 11.51 -8.37
N THR A 174 -14.31 12.54 -7.54
CA THR A 174 -14.79 13.90 -7.84
C THR A 174 -13.62 14.86 -7.98
N ALA A 175 -13.66 15.73 -8.98
CA ALA A 175 -12.74 16.86 -9.15
C ALA A 175 -13.48 18.16 -8.85
N THR A 176 -12.96 18.97 -7.94
CA THR A 176 -13.61 20.20 -7.45
C THR A 176 -12.70 21.41 -7.64
N ALA A 177 -13.27 22.48 -8.19
CA ALA A 177 -12.68 23.82 -8.24
C ALA A 177 -13.76 24.85 -7.92
N ALA A 178 -13.57 25.62 -6.85
CA ALA A 178 -14.61 26.51 -6.32
C ALA A 178 -14.99 27.62 -7.31
N GLY A 179 -16.30 27.86 -7.46
CA GLY A 179 -16.83 28.97 -8.26
C GLY A 179 -16.88 28.72 -9.77
N LEU A 180 -16.46 27.54 -10.25
CA LEU A 180 -16.52 27.19 -11.68
C LEU A 180 -17.83 26.46 -12.02
N ALA A 181 -18.43 26.81 -13.15
CA ALA A 181 -19.54 26.05 -13.71
C ALA A 181 -19.04 24.64 -14.13
N GLY A 182 -19.80 23.60 -13.79
CA GLY A 182 -19.41 22.20 -14.01
C GLY A 182 -18.61 21.56 -12.86
N SER A 183 -18.30 22.31 -11.79
CA SER A 183 -17.72 21.75 -10.57
C SER A 183 -18.79 21.31 -9.55
N PRO A 184 -18.68 20.10 -8.95
CA PRO A 184 -17.66 19.08 -9.20
C PRO A 184 -17.92 18.27 -10.49
N VAL A 185 -16.83 17.82 -11.14
CA VAL A 185 -16.88 16.79 -12.19
C VAL A 185 -16.72 15.43 -11.52
N THR A 186 -17.61 14.48 -11.83
CA THR A 186 -17.56 13.12 -11.30
C THR A 186 -17.03 12.17 -12.36
N PHE A 187 -16.09 11.31 -11.98
CA PHE A 187 -15.59 10.19 -12.76
C PHE A 187 -16.11 8.88 -12.19
N THR A 188 -16.43 7.93 -13.05
CA THR A 188 -16.88 6.57 -12.75
C THR A 188 -15.82 5.55 -13.16
N ALA A 189 -15.66 4.51 -12.34
CA ALA A 189 -14.91 3.33 -12.72
C ALA A 189 -15.56 2.09 -12.09
N THR A 190 -15.48 0.94 -12.75
CA THR A 190 -15.95 -0.33 -12.22
C THR A 190 -14.76 -1.22 -11.85
N GLY A 191 -14.73 -1.61 -10.58
CA GLY A 191 -13.83 -2.64 -10.07
C GLY A 191 -14.36 -4.01 -10.45
N ASP A 192 -13.65 -4.76 -11.27
CA ASP A 192 -14.02 -6.13 -11.60
C ASP A 192 -13.77 -7.05 -10.41
N ALA A 193 -14.69 -8.00 -10.20
CA ALA A 193 -14.47 -9.11 -9.29
C ALA A 193 -13.40 -9.99 -9.93
N GLY A 194 -12.13 -9.79 -9.57
CA GLY A 194 -11.03 -10.59 -10.10
C GLY A 194 -11.41 -12.08 -10.11
N ILE A 195 -11.15 -12.76 -11.22
CA ILE A 195 -11.50 -14.17 -11.40
C ILE A 195 -10.50 -15.10 -10.71
N LEU A 196 -9.34 -14.56 -10.31
CA LEU A 196 -8.30 -15.25 -9.57
C LEU A 196 -7.68 -14.34 -8.50
N ALA A 197 -7.65 -14.79 -7.25
CA ALA A 197 -6.86 -14.17 -6.20
C ALA A 197 -5.54 -14.92 -6.01
N VAL A 198 -4.41 -14.23 -6.04
CA VAL A 198 -3.15 -14.77 -5.52
C VAL A 198 -2.98 -14.31 -4.08
N ARG A 199 -2.71 -15.27 -3.21
CA ARG A 199 -2.52 -15.09 -1.78
C ARG A 199 -1.11 -15.51 -1.40
N LEU A 200 -0.57 -14.91 -0.36
CA LEU A 200 0.62 -15.37 0.33
C LEU A 200 0.17 -15.80 1.72
N HIS A 201 0.14 -17.10 1.96
CA HIS A 201 -0.27 -17.73 3.21
C HIS A 201 -1.66 -17.27 3.67
N GLY A 202 -2.61 -17.29 2.73
CA GLY A 202 -3.99 -16.89 2.93
C GLY A 202 -4.25 -15.40 2.79
N VAL A 203 -3.21 -14.55 2.81
CA VAL A 203 -3.35 -13.09 2.69
C VAL A 203 -3.38 -12.70 1.20
N PRO A 204 -4.46 -12.08 0.69
CA PRO A 204 -4.50 -11.62 -0.70
C PRO A 204 -3.40 -10.60 -0.99
N ILE A 205 -2.55 -10.91 -1.97
CA ILE A 205 -1.48 -10.00 -2.44
C ILE A 205 -1.80 -9.45 -3.83
N ARG A 206 -2.59 -10.17 -4.62
CA ARG A 206 -3.02 -9.72 -5.95
C ARG A 206 -4.35 -10.35 -6.36
N SER A 207 -5.15 -9.61 -7.12
CA SER A 207 -6.32 -10.14 -7.82
C SER A 207 -6.20 -9.87 -9.30
N TYR A 208 -6.57 -10.85 -10.12
CA TYR A 208 -6.50 -10.78 -11.57
C TYR A 208 -7.89 -10.81 -12.19
N SER A 209 -8.15 -9.89 -13.10
CA SER A 209 -9.20 -10.02 -14.11
C SER A 209 -8.81 -11.00 -15.21
N LEU A 210 -9.77 -11.42 -16.04
CA LEU A 210 -9.48 -12.24 -17.22
C LEU A 210 -8.51 -11.54 -18.18
N ALA A 211 -8.72 -10.24 -18.43
CA ALA A 211 -7.89 -9.45 -19.33
C ALA A 211 -6.44 -9.34 -18.84
N GLU A 212 -6.22 -9.20 -17.53
CA GLU A 212 -4.87 -9.18 -16.95
C GLU A 212 -4.19 -10.54 -17.05
N LEU A 213 -4.90 -11.65 -16.86
CA LEU A 213 -4.35 -12.98 -17.11
C LEU A 213 -3.97 -13.15 -18.59
N GLN A 214 -4.82 -12.70 -19.52
CA GLN A 214 -4.54 -12.76 -20.95
C GLN A 214 -3.39 -11.85 -21.40
N ALA A 215 -3.04 -10.84 -20.60
CA ALA A 215 -1.90 -9.96 -20.86
C ALA A 215 -0.57 -10.56 -20.40
N LEU A 216 -0.58 -11.57 -19.53
CA LEU A 216 0.62 -12.37 -19.22
C LEU A 216 1.04 -13.24 -20.41
N THR A 217 2.27 -13.75 -20.38
CA THR A 217 2.79 -14.62 -21.45
C THR A 217 1.88 -15.85 -21.63
N PRO A 218 1.17 -15.97 -22.77
CA PRO A 218 0.24 -17.07 -22.97
C PRO A 218 1.00 -18.38 -23.23
N PHE A 219 0.45 -19.47 -22.71
CA PHE A 219 0.83 -20.82 -23.08
C PHE A 219 -0.30 -21.44 -23.90
N ALA A 220 -0.01 -21.75 -25.16
CA ALA A 220 -0.91 -22.48 -26.05
C ALA A 220 -0.41 -23.93 -26.18
N GLY A 221 -1.31 -24.89 -26.09
CA GLY A 221 -0.97 -26.31 -26.16
C GLY A 221 -2.20 -27.20 -26.15
N PHE A 222 -1.98 -28.46 -25.81
CA PHE A 222 -2.99 -29.48 -25.65
C PHE A 222 -3.05 -29.93 -24.20
N ALA A 223 -4.26 -30.08 -23.69
CA ALA A 223 -4.48 -30.61 -22.35
C ALA A 223 -5.70 -31.51 -22.30
N GLY A 224 -5.63 -32.51 -21.44
CA GLY A 224 -6.73 -33.41 -21.16
C GLY A 224 -6.46 -34.19 -19.89
N TYR A 225 -7.46 -34.92 -19.43
CA TYR A 225 -7.33 -35.71 -18.22
C TYR A 225 -7.99 -37.08 -18.35
N ARG A 226 -7.42 -38.04 -17.63
CA ARG A 226 -7.92 -39.42 -17.52
C ARG A 226 -8.38 -39.70 -16.09
N ASN A 227 -9.58 -40.23 -15.92
CA ASN A 227 -10.09 -40.64 -14.61
C ASN A 227 -9.61 -42.05 -14.20
N ASN A 228 -9.89 -42.45 -12.97
CA ASN A 228 -9.48 -43.76 -12.45
C ASN A 228 -10.15 -44.95 -13.15
N GLN A 229 -11.27 -44.73 -13.83
CA GLN A 229 -11.97 -45.71 -14.66
C GLN A 229 -11.41 -45.81 -16.08
N GLY A 230 -10.42 -44.99 -16.44
CA GLY A 230 -9.81 -44.94 -17.76
C GLY A 230 -10.61 -44.19 -18.82
N ALA A 231 -11.66 -43.45 -18.43
CA ALA A 231 -12.32 -42.51 -19.32
C ALA A 231 -11.47 -41.24 -19.47
N ILE A 232 -11.40 -40.74 -20.70
CA ILE A 232 -10.56 -39.61 -21.10
C ILE A 232 -11.44 -38.42 -21.50
N THR A 233 -11.06 -37.23 -21.08
CA THR A 233 -11.60 -35.96 -21.60
C THR A 233 -10.44 -35.16 -22.20
N GLY A 234 -10.57 -34.75 -23.46
CA GLY A 234 -9.44 -34.25 -24.24
C GLY A 234 -8.55 -35.38 -24.79
N PRO A 235 -7.29 -35.08 -25.19
CA PRO A 235 -6.67 -33.76 -25.21
C PRO A 235 -7.41 -32.80 -26.15
N ALA A 236 -7.49 -31.54 -25.77
CA ALA A 236 -8.03 -30.49 -26.62
C ALA A 236 -7.06 -29.30 -26.63
N ALA A 237 -7.11 -28.51 -27.71
CA ALA A 237 -6.36 -27.27 -27.77
C ALA A 237 -6.86 -26.30 -26.69
N VAL A 238 -5.94 -25.77 -25.90
CA VAL A 238 -6.22 -24.85 -24.80
C VAL A 238 -5.23 -23.69 -24.81
N THR A 239 -5.67 -22.55 -24.28
CA THR A 239 -4.81 -21.40 -23.99
C THR A 239 -4.94 -21.02 -22.51
N GLY A 240 -3.81 -20.80 -21.88
CA GLY A 240 -3.73 -20.43 -20.46
C GLY A 240 -2.49 -19.60 -20.15
N VAL A 241 -2.20 -19.45 -18.85
CA VAL A 241 -0.95 -18.87 -18.33
C VAL A 241 -0.30 -19.87 -17.40
N LYS A 242 1.03 -19.95 -17.40
CA LYS A 242 1.76 -20.80 -16.44
C LYS A 242 1.52 -20.31 -15.02
N VAL A 243 1.27 -21.24 -14.09
CA VAL A 243 1.09 -20.92 -12.67
C VAL A 243 2.31 -20.20 -12.10
N THR A 244 3.52 -20.61 -12.51
CA THR A 244 4.78 -19.98 -12.10
C THR A 244 4.89 -18.53 -12.55
N ASP A 245 4.36 -18.18 -13.72
CA ASP A 245 4.40 -16.82 -14.25
C ASP A 245 3.39 -15.92 -13.51
N ILE A 246 2.20 -16.45 -13.20
CA ILE A 246 1.20 -15.75 -12.37
C ILE A 246 1.75 -15.48 -10.97
N VAL A 247 2.40 -16.48 -10.36
CA VAL A 247 3.01 -16.34 -9.03
C VAL A 247 4.18 -15.37 -9.07
N GLY A 248 5.03 -15.47 -10.09
CA GLY A 248 6.18 -14.59 -10.30
C GLY A 248 5.76 -13.11 -10.41
N ASP A 249 4.72 -12.84 -11.19
CA ASP A 249 4.18 -11.50 -11.38
C ASP A 249 3.48 -10.97 -10.11
N ALA A 250 2.77 -11.82 -9.36
CA ALA A 250 2.11 -11.42 -8.11
C ALA A 250 3.11 -11.13 -6.98
N LEU A 251 4.19 -11.90 -6.87
CA LEU A 251 5.23 -11.72 -5.85
C LEU A 251 6.27 -10.66 -6.24
N GLY A 252 6.42 -10.36 -7.53
CA GLY A 252 7.58 -9.63 -8.05
C GLY A 252 8.88 -10.44 -8.04
N ALA A 253 8.81 -11.76 -7.75
CA ALA A 253 9.92 -12.68 -7.71
C ALA A 253 9.45 -14.13 -8.00
N PRO A 254 10.30 -15.02 -8.53
CA PRO A 254 9.93 -16.42 -8.76
C PRO A 254 9.51 -17.16 -7.47
N LEU A 255 8.70 -18.21 -7.61
CA LEU A 255 8.40 -19.13 -6.51
C LEU A 255 9.70 -19.78 -6.00
N ALA A 256 9.93 -19.73 -4.69
CA ALA A 256 11.08 -20.36 -4.04
C ALA A 256 11.12 -21.88 -4.31
N GLU A 257 12.33 -22.47 -4.38
CA GLU A 257 12.53 -23.90 -4.69
C GLU A 257 11.92 -24.84 -3.65
N ASP A 258 11.79 -24.38 -2.41
CA ASP A 258 11.14 -25.08 -1.29
C ASP A 258 9.68 -24.63 -1.06
N GLY A 259 9.18 -23.73 -1.91
CA GLY A 259 7.80 -23.24 -1.88
C GLY A 259 6.80 -24.20 -2.51
N SER A 260 5.53 -23.90 -2.33
CA SER A 260 4.41 -24.59 -2.97
C SER A 260 3.26 -23.64 -3.25
N VAL A 261 2.31 -24.09 -4.07
CA VAL A 261 1.09 -23.36 -4.40
C VAL A 261 -0.12 -24.25 -4.13
N ASP A 262 -0.99 -23.76 -3.27
CA ASP A 262 -2.32 -24.29 -3.06
C ASP A 262 -3.25 -23.74 -4.14
N VAL A 263 -3.67 -24.60 -5.06
CA VAL A 263 -4.68 -24.28 -6.08
C VAL A 263 -6.06 -24.48 -5.47
N VAL A 264 -6.80 -23.39 -5.31
CA VAL A 264 -8.09 -23.36 -4.60
C VAL A 264 -9.25 -23.27 -5.60
N ALA A 265 -10.10 -24.28 -5.60
CA ALA A 265 -11.36 -24.29 -6.34
C ALA A 265 -12.46 -23.52 -5.60
N GLY A 266 -13.30 -22.80 -6.33
CA GLY A 266 -14.51 -22.17 -5.83
C GLY A 266 -15.73 -23.09 -5.82
N GLY A 267 -16.87 -22.57 -5.38
CA GLY A 267 -18.15 -23.28 -5.29
C GLY A 267 -18.57 -23.59 -3.84
N ASP A 268 -19.71 -24.24 -3.65
CA ASP A 268 -20.32 -24.49 -2.32
C ASP A 268 -19.46 -25.36 -1.39
N LYS A 269 -18.52 -26.12 -1.95
CA LYS A 269 -17.54 -26.95 -1.24
C LYS A 269 -16.17 -26.75 -1.88
N PRO A 270 -15.44 -25.67 -1.53
CA PRO A 270 -14.15 -25.40 -2.13
C PRO A 270 -13.18 -26.53 -1.81
N THR A 271 -12.37 -26.92 -2.80
CA THR A 271 -11.32 -27.93 -2.65
C THR A 271 -9.97 -27.29 -2.92
N THR A 272 -8.97 -27.61 -2.11
CA THR A 272 -7.60 -27.14 -2.29
C THR A 272 -6.70 -28.30 -2.66
N ARG A 273 -5.73 -28.06 -3.55
CA ARG A 273 -4.66 -29.01 -3.86
C ARG A 273 -3.31 -28.31 -3.84
N ASN A 274 -2.38 -28.90 -3.10
CA ASN A 274 -1.03 -28.40 -3.00
C ASN A 274 -0.15 -28.94 -4.13
N PHE A 275 0.63 -28.06 -4.75
CA PHE A 275 1.66 -28.40 -5.73
C PHE A 275 2.97 -27.76 -5.31
N THR A 276 3.99 -28.57 -5.03
CA THR A 276 5.33 -28.07 -4.70
C THR A 276 5.97 -27.41 -5.93
N HIS A 277 7.00 -26.58 -5.69
CA HIS A 277 7.81 -25.99 -6.76
C HIS A 277 8.26 -27.05 -7.77
N ASP A 278 8.80 -28.17 -7.27
CA ASP A 278 9.30 -29.26 -8.11
C ASP A 278 8.20 -29.89 -8.97
N ARG A 279 6.98 -30.04 -8.46
CA ARG A 279 5.83 -30.48 -9.27
C ARG A 279 5.43 -29.45 -10.32
N LEU A 280 5.53 -28.15 -10.03
CA LEU A 280 5.15 -27.09 -10.97
C LEU A 280 6.18 -26.85 -12.07
N VAL A 281 7.46 -27.11 -11.79
CA VAL A 281 8.60 -26.76 -12.67
C VAL A 281 9.22 -27.98 -13.33
N ASN A 282 9.45 -29.05 -12.55
CA ASN A 282 10.06 -30.29 -13.03
C ASN A 282 9.03 -31.40 -13.26
N PHE A 283 7.74 -31.10 -13.00
CA PHE A 283 6.61 -31.98 -13.25
C PHE A 283 6.71 -33.32 -12.53
N THR A 284 7.36 -33.34 -11.37
CA THR A 284 7.48 -34.56 -10.57
C THR A 284 6.10 -35.05 -10.12
N ASP A 285 5.98 -36.36 -9.96
CA ASP A 285 4.76 -37.08 -9.60
C ASP A 285 3.57 -36.93 -10.56
N PHE A 286 3.69 -36.17 -11.66
CA PHE A 286 2.69 -36.19 -12.73
C PHE A 286 2.83 -37.46 -13.56
N VAL A 287 1.68 -38.06 -13.88
CA VAL A 287 1.59 -39.22 -14.77
C VAL A 287 0.84 -38.81 -16.03
N MET A 288 1.45 -39.02 -17.19
CA MET A 288 0.82 -38.79 -18.49
C MET A 288 0.42 -40.11 -19.12
N TYR A 289 -0.70 -40.10 -19.84
CA TYR A 289 -1.17 -41.22 -20.65
C TYR A 289 -1.31 -40.78 -22.10
N ASP A 290 -1.04 -41.70 -23.01
CA ASP A 290 -1.40 -41.56 -24.41
C ASP A 290 -2.90 -41.85 -24.55
N ALA A 291 -3.64 -40.91 -25.14
CA ALA A 291 -5.09 -40.95 -25.22
C ALA A 291 -5.61 -42.01 -26.21
N THR A 292 -4.78 -42.44 -27.16
CA THR A 292 -5.14 -43.43 -28.18
C THR A 292 -4.94 -44.85 -27.67
N THR A 293 -3.79 -45.11 -27.05
CA THR A 293 -3.36 -46.43 -26.58
C THR A 293 -3.71 -46.68 -25.12
N ASN A 294 -4.03 -45.62 -24.37
CA ASN A 294 -4.35 -45.65 -22.94
C ASN A 294 -3.22 -46.25 -22.07
N THR A 295 -1.97 -45.99 -22.47
CA THR A 295 -0.76 -46.41 -21.75
C THR A 295 0.01 -45.21 -21.20
N VAL A 296 0.80 -45.42 -20.14
CA VAL A 296 1.63 -44.37 -19.55
C VAL A 296 2.69 -43.90 -20.54
N VAL A 297 2.87 -42.58 -20.63
CA VAL A 297 3.92 -41.91 -21.40
C VAL A 297 4.94 -41.35 -20.41
N ALA A 298 6.22 -41.63 -20.63
CA ALA A 298 7.27 -41.03 -19.82
C ALA A 298 7.38 -39.54 -20.17
N LEU A 299 7.50 -38.67 -19.16
CA LEU A 299 7.58 -37.22 -19.38
C LEU A 299 8.74 -36.81 -20.30
N GLY A 300 9.85 -37.56 -20.29
CA GLY A 300 10.99 -37.31 -21.18
C GLY A 300 10.77 -37.72 -22.64
N ASP A 301 9.72 -38.50 -22.95
CA ASP A 301 9.35 -38.86 -24.32
C ASP A 301 8.45 -37.78 -24.97
N LEU A 302 7.91 -36.87 -24.15
CA LEU A 302 7.13 -35.73 -24.62
C LEU A 302 8.05 -34.69 -25.26
N THR A 303 7.72 -34.28 -26.48
CA THR A 303 8.60 -33.43 -27.30
C THR A 303 8.28 -31.94 -27.17
N GLY A 304 7.11 -31.59 -26.65
CA GLY A 304 6.71 -30.22 -26.39
C GLY A 304 7.16 -29.74 -25.01
N PRO A 305 7.37 -28.42 -24.83
CA PRO A 305 7.50 -27.87 -23.50
C PRO A 305 6.21 -28.14 -22.70
N LEU A 306 6.38 -28.71 -21.52
CA LEU A 306 5.32 -28.90 -20.54
C LEU A 306 5.12 -27.64 -19.70
N ALA A 307 3.90 -27.45 -19.21
CA ALA A 307 3.61 -26.44 -18.19
C ALA A 307 2.36 -26.77 -17.38
N CYS A 308 2.43 -26.51 -16.07
CA CYS A 308 1.25 -26.38 -15.23
C CYS A 308 0.61 -25.00 -15.50
N ILE A 309 -0.58 -24.99 -16.10
CA ILE A 309 -1.25 -23.76 -16.54
C ILE A 309 -2.60 -23.57 -15.85
N LEU A 310 -3.04 -22.32 -15.73
CA LEU A 310 -4.45 -21.97 -15.61
C LEU A 310 -5.02 -21.68 -16.99
N ILE A 311 -5.83 -22.60 -17.50
CA ILE A 311 -6.58 -22.44 -18.74
C ILE A 311 -7.62 -21.35 -18.54
N TYR A 312 -7.71 -20.43 -19.50
CA TYR A 312 -8.79 -19.45 -19.60
C TYR A 312 -9.56 -19.53 -20.93
N ASP A 313 -9.03 -20.23 -21.92
CA ASP A 313 -9.67 -20.45 -23.22
C ASP A 313 -9.51 -21.90 -23.69
N ASP A 314 -10.62 -22.48 -24.15
CA ASP A 314 -10.74 -23.82 -24.71
C ASP A 314 -11.80 -23.73 -25.81
N PRO A 315 -11.39 -23.49 -27.07
CA PRO A 315 -12.33 -23.26 -28.17
C PRO A 315 -13.33 -24.41 -28.37
N GLY A 316 -12.98 -25.64 -27.97
CA GLY A 316 -13.85 -26.81 -28.05
C GLY A 316 -14.78 -26.97 -26.87
N GLY A 317 -14.55 -26.25 -25.76
CA GLY A 317 -15.32 -26.32 -24.52
C GLY A 317 -15.32 -27.70 -23.83
N GLN A 318 -14.42 -28.60 -24.22
CA GLN A 318 -14.35 -29.98 -23.73
C GLN A 318 -13.72 -30.04 -22.33
N ILE A 319 -12.68 -29.25 -22.10
CA ILE A 319 -11.89 -29.15 -20.89
C ILE A 319 -12.47 -28.09 -19.95
N MET A 320 -12.87 -26.94 -20.50
CA MET A 320 -13.42 -25.79 -19.76
C MET A 320 -14.86 -25.48 -20.19
N PRO A 321 -15.82 -26.35 -19.87
CA PRO A 321 -17.24 -26.04 -20.07
C PRO A 321 -17.67 -24.91 -19.12
N ALA A 322 -18.65 -24.11 -19.55
CA ALA A 322 -19.09 -22.89 -18.86
C ALA A 322 -19.61 -23.11 -17.42
N ASP A 323 -20.03 -24.34 -17.08
CA ASP A 323 -20.51 -24.72 -15.75
C ASP A 323 -19.37 -25.01 -14.76
N ARG A 324 -18.12 -25.06 -15.20
CA ARG A 324 -16.94 -25.37 -14.39
C ARG A 324 -16.07 -24.17 -14.05
N GLY A 325 -16.64 -22.98 -14.16
CA GLY A 325 -15.97 -21.73 -13.84
C GLY A 325 -14.98 -21.27 -14.91
N PRO A 326 -14.43 -20.06 -14.74
CA PRO A 326 -13.66 -19.39 -15.79
C PRO A 326 -12.19 -19.82 -15.87
N LEU A 327 -11.70 -20.63 -14.91
CA LEU A 327 -10.31 -21.06 -14.83
C LEU A 327 -10.20 -22.54 -14.46
N ARG A 328 -9.27 -23.26 -15.09
CA ARG A 328 -8.90 -24.63 -14.74
C ARG A 328 -7.40 -24.79 -14.66
N PHE A 329 -6.93 -25.40 -13.58
CA PHE A 329 -5.55 -25.87 -13.47
C PHE A 329 -5.37 -27.22 -14.15
N ILE A 330 -4.32 -27.37 -14.96
CA ILE A 330 -3.91 -28.64 -15.56
C ILE A 330 -2.44 -28.61 -16.01
N LEU A 331 -1.82 -29.78 -16.14
CA LEU A 331 -0.58 -29.96 -16.89
C LEU A 331 -0.89 -30.04 -18.39
N ALA A 332 -0.27 -29.17 -19.19
CA ALA A 332 -0.43 -29.10 -20.64
C ALA A 332 0.90 -29.34 -21.35
N ASP A 333 0.82 -29.93 -22.55
CA ASP A 333 1.94 -30.08 -23.48
C ASP A 333 1.73 -29.13 -24.66
N ALA A 334 2.75 -28.38 -25.08
CA ALA A 334 2.58 -27.42 -26.17
C ALA A 334 2.44 -28.06 -27.57
N LEU A 335 2.88 -29.31 -27.76
CA LEU A 335 2.96 -29.97 -29.07
C LEU A 335 2.21 -31.30 -29.15
N ASP A 336 2.13 -32.08 -28.07
CA ASP A 336 1.55 -33.42 -28.09
C ASP A 336 0.01 -33.39 -27.94
N GLU A 337 -0.68 -33.64 -29.05
CA GLU A 337 -2.16 -33.70 -29.10
C GLU A 337 -2.76 -35.00 -28.55
N ASN A 338 -1.95 -35.95 -28.08
CA ASN A 338 -2.38 -37.24 -27.56
C ASN A 338 -2.11 -37.42 -26.07
N ALA A 339 -1.37 -36.52 -25.41
CA ALA A 339 -1.02 -36.66 -24.00
C ALA A 339 -2.12 -36.14 -23.05
N VAL A 340 -2.55 -36.95 -22.08
CA VAL A 340 -3.48 -36.56 -21.00
C VAL A 340 -2.93 -36.81 -19.61
N MET A 341 -3.24 -35.92 -18.68
CA MET A 341 -2.83 -36.00 -17.28
C MET A 341 -3.65 -37.03 -16.49
N PHE A 342 -3.00 -37.75 -15.60
CA PHE A 342 -3.62 -38.66 -14.64
C PHE A 342 -3.04 -38.42 -13.24
N PRO A 343 -3.86 -38.52 -12.17
CA PRO A 343 -5.31 -38.72 -12.19
C PRO A 343 -6.12 -37.45 -12.46
N ALA A 344 -7.33 -37.59 -13.00
CA ALA A 344 -8.22 -36.47 -13.33
C ALA A 344 -8.54 -35.53 -12.16
N ASN A 345 -8.43 -36.01 -10.92
CA ASN A 345 -8.62 -35.17 -9.76
C ASN A 345 -7.48 -34.16 -9.58
N GLU A 346 -6.30 -34.35 -10.17
CA GLU A 346 -5.25 -33.32 -10.14
C GLU A 346 -5.60 -32.10 -11.00
N ALA A 347 -6.51 -32.24 -11.96
CA ALA A 347 -7.06 -31.10 -12.68
C ALA A 347 -8.08 -30.39 -11.79
N VAL A 348 -7.78 -29.15 -11.39
CA VAL A 348 -8.65 -28.36 -10.52
C VAL A 348 -9.52 -27.46 -11.39
N SER A 349 -10.83 -27.71 -11.40
CA SER A 349 -11.81 -26.84 -12.07
C SER A 349 -12.23 -25.67 -11.17
N ASN A 350 -12.74 -24.61 -11.78
CA ASN A 350 -13.24 -23.42 -11.09
C ASN A 350 -12.20 -22.82 -10.15
N VAL A 351 -10.96 -22.66 -10.61
CA VAL A 351 -9.90 -22.08 -9.79
C VAL A 351 -10.21 -20.62 -9.50
N VAL A 352 -10.27 -20.26 -8.23
CA VAL A 352 -10.56 -18.90 -7.76
C VAL A 352 -9.41 -18.29 -6.98
N ALA A 353 -8.48 -19.11 -6.49
CA ALA A 353 -7.27 -18.61 -5.88
C ALA A 353 -6.05 -19.53 -6.06
N LEU A 354 -4.88 -18.91 -6.01
CA LEU A 354 -3.59 -19.55 -5.80
C LEU A 354 -3.04 -19.04 -4.47
N ASP A 355 -2.84 -19.93 -3.51
CA ASP A 355 -2.25 -19.57 -2.22
C ASP A 355 -0.80 -20.04 -2.18
N VAL A 356 0.12 -19.08 -2.23
CA VAL A 356 1.55 -19.32 -2.23
C VAL A 356 2.01 -19.57 -0.80
N LEU A 357 2.69 -20.69 -0.61
CA LEU A 357 3.23 -21.12 0.67
C LEU A 357 4.76 -21.22 0.55
N THR A 358 5.47 -20.55 1.44
CA THR A 358 6.93 -20.58 1.56
C THR A 358 7.25 -21.07 2.96
N PRO A 359 8.28 -21.89 3.13
CA PRO A 359 8.65 -22.34 4.46
C PRO A 359 9.18 -21.17 5.28
N ALA A 360 8.88 -21.18 6.58
CA ALA A 360 9.56 -20.30 7.51
C ALA A 360 11.07 -20.60 7.50
N THR A 361 11.88 -19.56 7.46
CA THR A 361 13.35 -19.69 7.51
C THR A 361 13.98 -18.85 8.62
N GLN A 362 13.23 -17.88 9.15
CA GLN A 362 13.72 -16.93 10.15
C GLN A 362 12.72 -16.76 11.30
N MET A 363 13.25 -16.51 12.49
CA MET A 363 12.49 -16.12 13.67
C MET A 363 13.25 -15.01 14.40
N ALA A 364 12.53 -13.95 14.75
CA ALA A 364 13.09 -12.80 15.45
C ALA A 364 12.22 -12.39 16.63
N LEU A 365 12.82 -11.68 17.57
CA LEU A 365 12.11 -11.01 18.66
C LEU A 365 11.12 -10.00 18.10
N TYR A 366 9.87 -10.03 18.56
CA TYR A 366 8.85 -9.04 18.21
C TYR A 366 8.58 -8.07 19.36
N GLU A 367 8.04 -8.56 20.48
CA GLU A 367 7.77 -7.75 21.68
C GLU A 367 8.00 -8.51 22.99
N GLY A 368 8.06 -7.77 24.11
CA GLY A 368 8.09 -8.34 25.46
C GLY A 368 9.47 -8.72 26.00
N ASN A 369 10.54 -8.11 25.48
CA ASN A 369 11.89 -8.24 26.05
C ASN A 369 12.23 -7.17 27.09
N ASP A 370 13.26 -7.42 27.90
CA ASP A 370 13.86 -6.47 28.83
C ASP A 370 12.85 -5.82 29.80
N GLN A 371 11.90 -6.62 30.29
CA GLN A 371 10.80 -6.12 31.12
C GLN A 371 11.13 -6.14 32.61
N THR A 372 10.37 -5.37 33.39
CA THR A 372 10.36 -5.44 34.85
C THR A 372 8.96 -5.71 35.36
N ALA A 373 8.86 -6.55 36.40
CA ALA A 373 7.62 -6.82 37.12
C ALA A 373 7.93 -7.20 38.57
N SER A 374 6.94 -7.14 39.46
CA SER A 374 7.10 -7.67 40.83
C SER A 374 7.43 -9.17 40.76
N ALA A 375 8.37 -9.66 41.57
CA ALA A 375 8.66 -11.09 41.66
C ALA A 375 7.37 -11.89 41.96
N GLY A 376 7.15 -13.00 41.24
CA GLY A 376 5.94 -13.83 41.31
C GLY A 376 4.75 -13.34 40.48
N THR A 377 4.88 -12.25 39.72
CA THR A 377 3.79 -11.68 38.90
C THR A 377 4.09 -11.76 37.40
N ALA A 378 3.05 -11.60 36.57
CA ALA A 378 3.18 -11.57 35.13
C ALA A 378 3.87 -10.30 34.63
N VAL A 379 4.71 -10.44 33.60
CA VAL A 379 5.27 -9.29 32.90
C VAL A 379 4.16 -8.49 32.19
N PRO A 380 4.29 -7.15 32.07
CA PRO A 380 3.25 -6.30 31.49
C PRO A 380 2.92 -6.58 30.01
N VAL A 381 3.92 -6.99 29.23
CA VAL A 381 3.79 -7.29 27.80
C VAL A 381 4.10 -8.77 27.60
N ALA A 382 3.20 -9.53 26.98
CA ALA A 382 3.47 -10.93 26.71
C ALA A 382 4.62 -11.09 25.69
N PRO A 383 5.67 -11.88 25.99
CA PRO A 383 6.73 -12.19 25.02
C PRO A 383 6.19 -12.76 23.72
N SER A 384 6.70 -12.27 22.60
CA SER A 384 6.30 -12.70 21.26
C SER A 384 7.44 -12.65 20.27
N VAL A 385 7.38 -13.54 19.29
CA VAL A 385 8.32 -13.62 18.16
C VAL A 385 7.58 -13.41 16.85
N ARG A 386 8.31 -12.92 15.83
CA ARG A 386 7.87 -12.86 14.45
C ARG A 386 8.58 -13.94 13.64
N VAL A 387 7.80 -14.76 12.94
CA VAL A 387 8.26 -15.84 12.06
C VAL A 387 8.11 -15.40 10.61
N THR A 388 9.18 -15.54 9.83
CA THR A 388 9.23 -15.07 8.44
C THR A 388 9.93 -16.08 7.51
N ASP A 389 9.64 -15.97 6.23
CA ASP A 389 10.34 -16.69 5.17
C ASP A 389 11.67 -15.99 4.78
N ALA A 390 12.33 -16.47 3.73
CA ALA A 390 13.60 -15.90 3.28
C ALA A 390 13.48 -14.48 2.68
N GLY A 391 12.27 -14.05 2.33
CA GLY A 391 11.95 -12.73 1.78
C GLY A 391 11.34 -11.77 2.80
N ASP A 392 11.47 -12.05 4.10
CA ASP A 392 10.88 -11.31 5.23
C ASP A 392 9.34 -11.28 5.27
N ASN A 393 8.68 -12.16 4.50
CA ASN A 393 7.23 -12.28 4.51
C ASN A 393 6.76 -13.06 5.75
N PRO A 394 5.65 -12.64 6.40
CA PRO A 394 5.13 -13.33 7.58
C PRO A 394 4.61 -14.73 7.25
N VAL A 395 4.96 -15.73 8.08
CA VAL A 395 4.52 -17.11 7.90
C VAL A 395 3.56 -17.54 9.03
N PRO A 396 2.24 -17.60 8.81
CA PRO A 396 1.27 -18.16 9.76
C PRO A 396 1.40 -19.68 9.94
N GLY A 397 0.84 -20.19 11.05
CA GLY A 397 0.68 -21.62 11.29
C GLY A 397 1.92 -22.32 11.87
N VAL A 398 3.00 -21.58 12.15
CA VAL A 398 4.24 -22.13 12.70
C VAL A 398 4.11 -22.27 14.21
N HIS A 399 4.32 -23.48 14.72
CA HIS A 399 4.36 -23.76 16.16
C HIS A 399 5.69 -23.27 16.76
N VAL A 400 5.60 -22.38 17.75
CA VAL A 400 6.72 -21.82 18.52
C VAL A 400 6.61 -22.30 19.95
N THR A 401 7.62 -23.03 20.41
CA THR A 401 7.68 -23.53 21.79
C THR A 401 8.41 -22.54 22.69
N PHE A 402 7.69 -21.97 23.65
CA PHE A 402 8.20 -21.12 24.71
C PHE A 402 8.50 -21.93 25.98
N ALA A 403 9.68 -21.76 26.55
CA ALA A 403 10.10 -22.45 27.78
C ALA A 403 10.86 -21.51 28.71
N VAL A 404 10.53 -21.54 30.00
CA VAL A 404 11.26 -20.80 31.04
C VAL A 404 12.64 -21.42 31.18
N ALA A 405 13.68 -20.64 30.89
CA ALA A 405 15.07 -21.07 30.93
C ALA A 405 15.73 -20.79 32.29
N SER A 406 15.35 -19.71 32.98
CA SER A 406 15.83 -19.38 34.34
C SER A 406 14.81 -18.55 35.13
N GLY A 407 15.03 -18.44 36.46
CA GLY A 407 14.21 -17.63 37.37
C GLY A 407 13.07 -18.39 38.05
N GLY A 408 12.62 -19.53 37.51
CA GLY A 408 11.65 -20.42 38.17
C GLY A 408 10.19 -19.97 38.06
N GLY A 409 9.89 -19.08 37.11
CA GLY A 409 8.54 -18.64 36.76
C GLY A 409 7.73 -19.68 35.97
N SER A 410 6.61 -19.25 35.39
CA SER A 410 5.72 -20.08 34.56
C SER A 410 5.24 -19.36 33.31
N VAL A 411 4.85 -20.11 32.28
CA VAL A 411 4.35 -19.57 31.01
C VAL A 411 3.02 -20.22 30.66
N ALA A 412 2.02 -19.41 30.32
CA ALA A 412 0.73 -19.85 29.80
C ALA A 412 0.74 -19.75 28.26
N GLY A 413 0.24 -20.77 27.57
CA GLY A 413 0.32 -20.83 26.10
C GLY A 413 1.75 -21.08 25.60
N ALA A 414 2.43 -22.04 26.21
CA ALA A 414 3.82 -22.39 25.90
C ALA A 414 4.02 -22.90 24.46
N ASP A 415 3.00 -23.46 23.82
CA ASP A 415 2.99 -23.77 22.39
C ASP A 415 2.09 -22.75 21.69
N ALA A 416 2.71 -21.75 21.08
CA ALA A 416 2.01 -20.66 20.39
C ALA A 416 2.15 -20.83 18.88
N VAL A 417 1.06 -20.60 18.15
CA VAL A 417 1.04 -20.69 16.69
C VAL A 417 1.12 -19.29 16.09
N SER A 418 1.98 -19.07 15.10
CA SER A 418 2.06 -17.78 14.43
C SER A 418 0.76 -17.43 13.71
N ASP A 419 0.29 -16.19 13.87
CA ASP A 419 -0.90 -15.67 13.20
C ASP A 419 -0.61 -15.21 11.75
N ALA A 420 -1.60 -14.61 11.09
CA ALA A 420 -1.47 -14.10 9.71
C ALA A 420 -0.40 -13.01 9.55
N SER A 421 0.03 -12.36 10.63
CA SER A 421 1.16 -11.41 10.65
C SER A 421 2.49 -12.08 10.99
N GLY A 422 2.50 -13.41 11.11
CA GLY A 422 3.65 -14.21 11.50
C GLY A 422 3.97 -14.12 12.99
N ILE A 423 3.07 -13.60 13.82
CA ILE A 423 3.35 -13.35 15.24
C ILE A 423 2.86 -14.54 16.09
N ALA A 424 3.78 -15.11 16.86
CA ALA A 424 3.46 -16.10 17.90
C ALA A 424 3.75 -15.49 19.27
N ALA A 425 2.72 -15.43 20.13
CA ALA A 425 2.81 -14.83 21.46
C ALA A 425 2.33 -15.81 22.54
N VAL A 426 2.99 -15.78 23.70
CA VAL A 426 2.48 -16.50 24.88
C VAL A 426 1.25 -15.79 25.44
N GLY A 427 0.39 -16.52 26.16
CA GLY A 427 -0.75 -15.91 26.84
C GLY A 427 -0.33 -15.05 28.05
N ALA A 428 0.66 -15.52 28.82
CA ALA A 428 1.27 -14.78 29.92
C ALA A 428 2.62 -15.40 30.30
N TRP A 429 3.56 -14.58 30.77
CA TRP A 429 4.79 -15.04 31.41
C TRP A 429 4.89 -14.48 32.83
N THR A 430 4.81 -15.36 33.82
CA THR A 430 4.90 -15.05 35.25
C THR A 430 6.32 -15.28 35.74
N LEU A 431 6.93 -14.25 36.34
CA LEU A 431 8.29 -14.32 36.88
C LEU A 431 8.34 -15.20 38.13
N GLY A 432 9.52 -15.72 38.46
CA GLY A 432 9.75 -16.45 39.71
C GLY A 432 9.49 -15.61 40.94
N ALA A 433 9.13 -16.26 42.05
CA ALA A 433 8.84 -15.60 43.33
C ALA A 433 10.06 -14.95 44.01
N THR A 434 11.27 -15.30 43.58
CA THR A 434 12.51 -14.70 44.07
C THR A 434 12.91 -13.54 43.15
N PRO A 435 13.19 -12.34 43.69
CA PRO A 435 13.67 -11.21 42.90
C PRO A 435 14.97 -11.54 42.17
N GLY A 436 15.10 -11.04 40.93
CA GLY A 436 16.26 -11.28 40.08
C GLY A 436 15.92 -11.52 38.62
N GLU A 437 16.94 -11.89 37.84
CA GLU A 437 16.81 -12.14 36.40
C GLU A 437 16.04 -13.43 36.11
N ASN A 438 15.12 -13.33 35.17
CA ASN A 438 14.33 -14.43 34.62
C ASN A 438 14.56 -14.47 33.11
N THR A 439 14.63 -15.68 32.54
CA THR A 439 14.76 -15.85 31.09
C THR A 439 13.72 -16.82 30.55
N LEU A 440 13.17 -16.48 29.39
CA LEU A 440 12.23 -17.29 28.60
C LEU A 440 12.82 -17.49 27.21
N THR A 441 12.76 -18.69 26.65
CA THR A 441 13.24 -18.97 25.29
C THR A 441 12.09 -19.36 24.40
N ALA A 442 12.03 -18.82 23.18
CA ALA A 442 11.13 -19.25 22.11
C ALA A 442 11.93 -20.04 21.08
N THR A 443 11.47 -21.25 20.74
CA THR A 443 12.22 -22.19 19.90
C THR A 443 11.37 -22.73 18.76
N VAL A 444 11.94 -22.67 17.56
CA VAL A 444 11.53 -23.45 16.38
C VAL A 444 12.79 -24.09 15.78
N ALA A 445 12.78 -25.40 15.56
CA ALA A 445 13.95 -26.09 15.03
C ALA A 445 14.24 -25.67 13.58
N GLY A 446 15.50 -25.37 13.27
CA GLY A 446 15.95 -25.06 11.91
C GLY A 446 15.77 -23.61 11.44
N LEU A 447 15.05 -22.77 12.20
CA LEU A 447 14.94 -21.34 11.85
C LEU A 447 16.18 -20.56 12.27
N THR A 448 16.64 -19.68 11.40
CA THR A 448 17.67 -18.69 11.73
C THR A 448 17.13 -17.74 12.80
N GLY A 449 17.91 -17.49 13.85
CA GLY A 449 17.49 -16.68 15.02
C GLY A 449 16.82 -17.47 16.15
N SER A 450 16.61 -18.77 15.97
CA SER A 450 16.13 -19.68 17.02
C SER A 450 17.28 -20.28 17.84
N PRO A 451 17.19 -20.34 19.19
CA PRO A 451 16.11 -19.79 20.02
C PRO A 451 16.22 -18.28 20.19
N VAL A 452 15.07 -17.60 20.30
CA VAL A 452 14.99 -16.20 20.73
C VAL A 452 14.87 -16.18 22.26
N THR A 453 15.76 -15.44 22.93
CA THR A 453 15.75 -15.31 24.40
C THR A 453 15.12 -13.99 24.82
N PHE A 454 14.16 -14.06 25.73
CA PHE A 454 13.57 -12.93 26.43
C PHE A 454 14.12 -12.85 27.85
N THR A 455 14.42 -11.63 28.30
CA THR A 455 14.87 -11.29 29.65
C THR A 455 13.79 -10.49 30.37
N ALA A 456 13.66 -10.73 31.68
CA ALA A 456 12.89 -9.87 32.56
C ALA A 456 13.49 -9.86 33.96
N THR A 457 13.36 -8.74 34.67
CA THR A 457 13.83 -8.59 36.05
C THR A 457 12.64 -8.58 37.00
N GLY A 458 12.63 -9.54 37.92
CA GLY A 458 11.71 -9.56 39.05
C GLY A 458 12.21 -8.59 40.12
N ASP A 459 11.49 -7.50 40.34
CA ASP A 459 11.82 -6.54 41.40
C ASP A 459 11.45 -7.10 42.78
N ALA A 460 12.20 -6.69 43.80
CA ALA A 460 11.96 -7.12 45.18
C ALA A 460 10.62 -6.67 45.77
N GLY A 461 9.88 -5.81 45.06
CA GLY A 461 8.82 -5.00 45.66
C GLY A 461 9.39 -4.00 46.67
N ILE A 462 8.62 -2.96 47.00
CA ILE A 462 9.00 -2.02 48.08
C ILE A 462 8.59 -2.54 49.47
N LEU A 463 7.70 -3.54 49.51
CA LEU A 463 7.27 -4.20 50.73
C LEU A 463 7.09 -5.70 50.47
N THR A 464 7.82 -6.56 51.18
CA THR A 464 7.62 -8.01 51.15
C THR A 464 6.94 -8.48 52.43
N VAL A 465 5.80 -9.16 52.28
CA VAL A 465 5.13 -9.88 53.37
C VAL A 465 5.74 -11.27 53.48
N LYS A 466 6.17 -11.63 54.68
CA LYS A 466 6.74 -12.94 55.01
C LYS A 466 5.87 -13.64 56.05
N ASP A 467 5.65 -14.94 55.86
CA ASP A 467 5.04 -15.84 56.85
C ASP A 467 6.14 -16.77 57.38
N GLU A 468 6.33 -16.80 58.70
CA GLU A 468 7.43 -17.50 59.38
C GLU A 468 8.83 -17.30 58.76
N GLY A 469 9.08 -16.14 58.16
CA GLY A 469 10.35 -15.79 57.52
C GLY A 469 10.47 -16.19 56.04
N VAL A 470 9.49 -16.90 55.49
CA VAL A 470 9.37 -17.23 54.06
C VAL A 470 8.60 -16.11 53.36
N ALA A 471 9.12 -15.60 52.24
CA ALA A 471 8.42 -14.59 51.45
C ALA A 471 7.15 -15.19 50.82
N VAL A 472 6.01 -14.55 51.05
CA VAL A 472 4.70 -14.98 50.53
C VAL A 472 4.24 -14.06 49.40
N ARG A 473 4.43 -12.74 49.55
CA ARG A 473 4.10 -11.76 48.52
C ARG A 473 4.98 -10.52 48.60
N SER A 474 5.39 -9.98 47.46
CA SER A 474 6.03 -8.66 47.35
C SER A 474 5.10 -7.68 46.66
N TYR A 475 5.04 -6.45 47.17
CA TYR A 475 4.21 -5.36 46.66
C TYR A 475 5.05 -4.27 46.02
N SER A 476 4.68 -3.83 44.82
CA SER A 476 5.12 -2.56 44.25
C SER A 476 4.39 -1.37 44.90
N LEU A 477 4.87 -0.14 44.65
CA LEU A 477 4.18 1.07 45.12
C LEU A 477 2.79 1.20 44.51
N ALA A 478 2.63 0.87 43.22
CA ALA A 478 1.34 0.93 42.53
C ALA A 478 0.32 -0.05 43.12
N GLU A 479 0.75 -1.27 43.45
CA GLU A 479 -0.11 -2.26 44.12
C GLU A 479 -0.52 -1.81 45.52
N LEU A 480 0.39 -1.21 46.30
CA LEU A 480 0.03 -0.61 47.59
C LEU A 480 -0.95 0.56 47.45
N GLN A 481 -0.87 1.32 46.37
CA GLN A 481 -1.78 2.43 46.08
C GLN A 481 -3.14 1.98 45.53
N ALA A 482 -3.24 0.78 44.96
CA ALA A 482 -4.47 0.21 44.44
C ALA A 482 -5.37 -0.42 45.54
N LEU A 483 -4.81 -0.74 46.70
CA LEU A 483 -5.58 -1.19 47.87
C LEU A 483 -6.49 -0.07 48.40
N PRO A 484 -7.61 -0.39 49.10
CA PRO A 484 -8.53 0.59 49.64
C PRO A 484 -7.81 1.70 50.42
N PRO A 485 -7.86 2.96 49.97
CA PRO A 485 -7.06 4.02 50.57
C PRO A 485 -7.63 4.39 51.94
N PHE A 486 -6.76 4.39 52.94
CA PHE A 486 -7.02 4.97 54.25
C PHE A 486 -6.44 6.38 54.30
N THR A 487 -7.30 7.37 54.54
CA THR A 487 -6.89 8.76 54.73
C THR A 487 -7.04 9.12 56.21
N GLY A 488 -6.01 9.75 56.77
CA GLY A 488 -5.98 10.12 58.18
C GLY A 488 -4.99 11.23 58.47
N ILE A 489 -4.78 11.49 59.76
CA ILE A 489 -3.82 12.46 60.25
C ILE A 489 -2.75 11.70 61.02
N ALA A 490 -1.48 11.85 60.64
CA ALA A 490 -0.37 11.15 61.27
C ALA A 490 0.79 12.10 61.58
N GLY A 491 1.56 11.74 62.60
CA GLY A 491 2.78 12.43 63.01
C GLY A 491 3.58 11.51 63.93
N PHE A 492 4.86 11.81 64.11
CA PHE A 492 5.73 11.00 64.97
C PHE A 492 6.51 11.89 65.94
N ARG A 493 6.72 11.36 67.15
CA ARG A 493 7.56 11.98 68.16
C ARG A 493 8.93 11.30 68.12
N LYS A 494 9.98 12.08 67.85
CA LYS A 494 11.36 11.62 67.95
C LYS A 494 11.69 11.20 69.38
N SER A 495 12.68 10.33 69.57
CA SER A 495 13.20 9.95 70.89
C SER A 495 13.74 11.15 71.68
N THR A 496 14.13 12.23 70.99
CA THR A 496 14.53 13.53 71.57
C THR A 496 13.36 14.41 72.00
N GLY A 497 12.12 13.95 71.83
CA GLY A 497 10.90 14.63 72.27
C GLY A 497 10.27 15.58 71.25
N THR A 498 10.97 15.93 70.16
CA THR A 498 10.45 16.76 69.07
C THR A 498 9.34 16.01 68.31
N ILE A 499 8.19 16.64 68.15
CA ILE A 499 7.09 16.14 67.33
C ILE A 499 7.23 16.69 65.92
N ILE A 500 7.08 15.82 64.91
CA ILE A 500 6.96 16.20 63.50
C ILE A 500 5.57 15.76 63.04
N GLY A 501 4.82 16.69 62.42
CA GLY A 501 3.37 16.56 62.18
C GLY A 501 2.54 17.15 63.33
N PRO A 502 1.20 17.03 63.31
CA PRO A 502 0.40 16.10 62.51
C PRO A 502 0.03 16.62 61.11
N GLU A 503 0.17 15.75 60.10
CA GLU A 503 -0.11 16.03 58.69
C GLU A 503 -1.13 15.04 58.13
N ALA A 504 -1.85 15.45 57.08
CA ALA A 504 -2.72 14.55 56.36
C ALA A 504 -1.90 13.51 55.58
N VAL A 505 -2.27 12.24 55.72
CA VAL A 505 -1.62 11.12 55.05
C VAL A 505 -2.65 10.22 54.39
N THR A 506 -2.24 9.58 53.30
CA THR A 506 -3.00 8.54 52.61
C THR A 506 -2.11 7.31 52.44
N GLY A 507 -2.63 6.13 52.75
CA GLY A 507 -1.92 4.86 52.58
C GLY A 507 -2.86 3.66 52.65
N ALA A 508 -2.34 2.46 52.48
CA ALA A 508 -3.10 1.22 52.63
C ALA A 508 -3.02 0.69 54.08
N LYS A 509 -4.08 0.04 54.56
CA LYS A 509 -4.04 -0.60 55.88
C LYS A 509 -3.18 -1.85 55.83
N VAL A 510 -2.32 -2.03 56.82
CA VAL A 510 -1.49 -3.24 56.96
C VAL A 510 -2.34 -4.50 57.04
N THR A 511 -3.54 -4.45 57.65
CA THR A 511 -4.47 -5.59 57.68
C THR A 511 -4.93 -6.01 56.30
N ASP A 512 -5.14 -5.05 55.40
CA ASP A 512 -5.64 -5.31 54.05
C ASP A 512 -4.48 -5.85 53.19
N ILE A 513 -3.26 -5.34 53.38
CA ILE A 513 -2.02 -5.86 52.77
C ILE A 513 -1.75 -7.31 53.22
N VAL A 514 -1.93 -7.62 54.50
CA VAL A 514 -1.67 -8.99 55.00
C VAL A 514 -2.76 -9.96 54.54
N ALA A 515 -4.03 -9.55 54.54
CA ALA A 515 -5.13 -10.37 54.03
C ALA A 515 -4.96 -10.66 52.54
N ASP A 516 -4.60 -9.67 51.73
CA ASP A 516 -4.33 -9.86 50.30
C ASP A 516 -3.13 -10.78 50.04
N ALA A 517 -2.09 -10.70 50.88
CA ALA A 517 -0.87 -11.52 50.72
C ALA A 517 -1.06 -13.00 51.06
N LEU A 518 -1.96 -13.33 51.99
CA LEU A 518 -2.15 -14.70 52.50
C LEU A 518 -3.31 -15.45 51.84
N GLY A 519 -4.12 -14.77 51.03
CA GLY A 519 -5.40 -15.29 50.51
C GLY A 519 -6.46 -15.39 51.59
#